data_AF-A0A420CVF7-F1
#
_entry.id   AF-A0A420CVF7-F1
#
_cell.length_a   1.000
_cell.length_b   1.000
_cell.length_c   1.000
_cell.angle_alpha   90.00
_cell.angle_beta   90.00
_cell.angle_gamma   90.00
#
_symmetry.space_group_name_H-M   'P 1'
#
loop_
_entity.id
_entity.type
_entity.pdbx_description
1 polymer ?
#
loop_
_entity_poly.entity_id
_entity_poly.type
_entity_poly.pdbx_seq_one_letter_code
_entity_poly.pdbx_strand_id
1 'polypeptide(L)'
;MKFTIENIKAEHQKVKSGADFPKYIQNIKTLGVSHYKAYVQDGNTEYFNHENQSVHTGKKYEPLAVSDTLNLENFKIRLKLHQQGGTDYMTFCKECAENGIEGWTMDLQAMTCTYFDQNESDVLTEQVPG
;
A
#
# COMPACT_ATOMS: atom_id res chain seq x y z
N MET A 1 1.41 17.91 -12.23
CA MET A 1 1.05 17.29 -10.94
C MET A 1 0.23 18.25 -10.05
N LYS A 2 -0.94 17.81 -9.54
CA LYS A 2 -1.89 18.65 -8.75
C LYS A 2 -1.77 18.50 -7.22
N PHE A 3 -0.95 17.56 -6.74
CA PHE A 3 -0.74 17.30 -5.32
C PHE A 3 0.74 17.28 -4.97
N THR A 4 1.06 17.50 -3.69
CA THR A 4 2.40 17.33 -3.14
C THR A 4 2.39 16.27 -2.05
N ILE A 5 3.57 15.81 -1.63
CA ILE A 5 3.66 14.83 -0.55
C ILE A 5 3.16 15.39 0.79
N GLU A 6 3.31 16.69 1.03
CA GLU A 6 2.81 17.38 2.21
C GLU A 6 1.29 17.35 2.27
N ASN A 7 0.60 17.57 1.14
CA ASN A 7 -0.86 17.49 1.07
C ASN A 7 -1.37 16.08 1.39
N ILE A 8 -0.69 15.06 0.85
CA ILE A 8 -1.03 13.66 1.13
C ILE A 8 -0.80 13.30 2.60
N LYS A 9 0.33 13.72 3.18
CA LYS A 9 0.62 13.55 4.60
C LYS A 9 -0.43 14.23 5.48
N ALA A 10 -0.88 15.44 5.11
CA ALA A 10 -1.93 16.16 5.82
C ALA A 10 -3.28 15.42 5.79
N GLU A 11 -3.65 14.79 4.65
CA GLU A 11 -4.84 13.94 4.59
C GLU A 11 -4.68 12.65 5.39
N HIS A 12 -3.52 12.00 5.32
CA HIS A 12 -3.24 10.76 6.06
C HIS A 12 -3.29 10.98 7.58
N GLN A 13 -2.86 12.14 8.08
CA GLN A 13 -2.95 12.48 9.50
C GLN A 13 -4.40 12.53 10.05
N LYS A 14 -5.40 12.66 9.18
CA LYS A 14 -6.82 12.66 9.56
C LYS A 14 -7.35 11.24 9.78
N VAL A 15 -6.66 10.21 9.29
CA VAL A 15 -7.02 8.80 9.53
C VAL A 15 -6.67 8.45 10.96
N LYS A 16 -7.67 8.21 11.81
CA LYS A 16 -7.49 7.80 13.22
C LYS A 16 -7.84 6.33 13.43
N SER A 17 -8.67 5.78 12.56
CA SER A 17 -9.14 4.40 12.59
C SER A 17 -9.44 3.90 11.18
N GLY A 18 -9.70 2.60 11.03
CA GLY A 18 -10.11 2.02 9.74
C GLY A 18 -11.38 2.64 9.16
N ALA A 19 -12.28 3.17 10.00
CA ALA A 19 -13.51 3.84 9.55
C ALA A 19 -13.24 5.16 8.79
N ASP A 20 -12.07 5.78 9.00
CA ASP A 20 -11.68 7.01 8.33
C ASP A 20 -11.05 6.76 6.95
N PHE A 21 -10.69 5.51 6.65
CA PHE A 21 -9.97 5.14 5.45
C PHE A 21 -10.74 5.45 4.15
N PRO A 22 -12.05 5.12 4.01
CA PRO A 22 -12.80 5.49 2.81
C PRO A 22 -12.80 6.99 2.55
N LYS A 23 -12.92 7.81 3.61
CA LYS A 23 -12.90 9.27 3.49
C LYS A 23 -11.53 9.78 3.04
N TYR A 24 -10.46 9.23 3.58
CA TYR A 24 -9.10 9.54 3.14
C TYR A 24 -8.88 9.23 1.66
N ILE A 25 -9.31 8.04 1.21
CA ILE A 25 -9.23 7.65 -0.21
C ILE A 25 -9.96 8.65 -1.12
N GLN A 26 -11.18 9.06 -0.76
CA GLN A 26 -11.92 10.07 -1.52
C GLN A 26 -11.20 11.43 -1.56
N ASN A 27 -10.59 11.84 -0.44
CA ASN A 27 -9.88 13.11 -0.37
C ASN A 27 -8.64 13.11 -1.25
N ILE A 28 -7.79 12.08 -1.19
CA ILE A 28 -6.58 12.01 -2.03
C ILE A 28 -6.92 11.82 -3.52
N LYS A 29 -8.01 11.12 -3.84
CA LYS A 29 -8.54 11.03 -5.20
C LYS A 29 -8.95 12.41 -5.72
N THR A 30 -9.61 13.23 -4.88
CA THR A 30 -9.97 14.61 -5.22
C THR A 30 -8.75 15.50 -5.45
N LEU A 31 -7.65 15.26 -4.72
CA LEU A 31 -6.37 15.93 -4.96
C LEU A 31 -5.71 15.54 -6.30
N GLY A 32 -6.20 14.48 -6.95
CA GLY A 32 -5.76 14.02 -8.26
C GLY A 32 -4.85 12.78 -8.23
N VAL A 33 -4.81 12.05 -7.11
CA VAL A 33 -4.16 10.74 -7.03
C VAL A 33 -4.99 9.72 -7.81
N SER A 34 -4.36 9.02 -8.75
CA SER A 34 -4.96 7.91 -9.50
C SER A 34 -4.77 6.59 -8.77
N HIS A 35 -3.53 6.32 -8.35
CA HIS A 35 -3.13 5.14 -7.60
C HIS A 35 -1.90 5.46 -6.75
N TYR A 36 -1.56 4.56 -5.83
CA TYR A 36 -0.29 4.60 -5.12
C TYR A 36 0.29 3.22 -4.93
N LYS A 37 1.63 3.12 -4.91
CA LYS A 37 2.37 1.92 -4.56
C LYS A 37 2.96 2.08 -3.17
N ALA A 38 2.79 1.09 -2.31
CA ALA A 38 3.50 0.99 -1.04
C ALA A 38 4.53 -0.13 -1.13
N TYR A 39 5.75 0.15 -0.69
CA TYR A 39 6.88 -0.77 -0.74
C TYR A 39 7.18 -1.29 0.67
N VAL A 40 7.22 -2.61 0.79
CA VAL A 40 7.47 -3.34 2.04
C VAL A 40 8.92 -3.19 2.48
N GLN A 41 9.85 -3.05 1.53
CA GLN A 41 11.27 -2.98 1.84
C GLN A 41 11.57 -1.89 2.88
N ASP A 42 11.07 -0.67 2.72
CA ASP A 42 11.41 0.46 3.60
C ASP A 42 10.21 1.32 4.02
N GLY A 43 9.00 0.88 3.68
CA GLY A 43 7.76 1.59 3.96
C GLY A 43 7.53 2.81 3.08
N ASN A 44 8.34 3.04 2.04
CA ASN A 44 8.10 4.10 1.07
C ASN A 44 6.72 3.90 0.42
N THR A 45 6.11 5.02 0.06
CA THR A 45 4.84 5.06 -0.65
C THR A 45 4.96 6.10 -1.74
N GLU A 46 4.69 5.68 -2.96
CA GLU A 46 4.75 6.47 -4.18
C GLU A 46 3.33 6.71 -4.69
N TYR A 47 2.94 7.97 -4.83
CA TYR A 47 1.61 8.39 -5.24
C TYR A 47 1.67 8.94 -6.66
N PHE A 48 0.79 8.45 -7.53
CA PHE A 48 0.77 8.77 -8.95
C PHE A 48 -0.46 9.59 -9.32
N ASN A 49 -0.31 10.50 -10.28
CA ASN A 49 -1.45 11.13 -10.96
C ASN A 49 -1.86 10.32 -12.20
N HIS A 50 -2.85 10.80 -12.95
CA HIS A 50 -3.30 10.15 -14.20
C HIS A 50 -2.29 10.24 -15.36
N GLU A 51 -1.22 11.02 -15.22
CA GLU A 51 -0.15 11.17 -16.21
C GLU A 51 1.10 10.35 -15.82
N ASN A 52 1.00 9.48 -14.80
CA ASN A 52 2.08 8.69 -14.21
C ASN A 52 3.26 9.52 -13.65
N GLN A 53 3.03 10.79 -13.32
CA GLN A 53 3.96 11.57 -12.50
C GLN A 53 3.77 11.17 -11.03
N SER A 54 4.86 11.03 -10.27
CA SER A 54 4.81 10.58 -8.87
C SER A 54 5.53 11.46 -7.85
N VAL A 55 5.11 11.33 -6.58
CA VAL A 55 5.82 11.82 -5.37
C VAL A 55 5.89 10.72 -4.32
N HIS A 56 6.95 10.75 -3.51
CA HIS A 56 7.32 9.65 -2.61
C HIS A 56 7.35 10.13 -1.17
N THR A 57 6.92 9.27 -0.23
CA THR A 57 7.05 9.56 1.21
C THR A 57 8.49 9.48 1.71
N GLY A 58 9.34 8.73 1.00
CA GLY A 58 10.68 8.35 1.43
C GLY A 58 10.65 7.15 2.39
N LYS A 59 11.84 6.69 2.78
CA LYS A 59 11.98 5.57 3.73
C LYS A 59 11.37 5.93 5.08
N LYS A 60 10.64 4.98 5.68
CA LYS A 60 10.01 5.13 7.00
C LYS A 60 10.71 4.29 8.07
N TYR A 61 11.40 3.23 7.67
CA TYR A 61 12.13 2.34 8.56
C TYR A 61 13.36 1.73 7.87
N GLU A 62 14.18 1.03 8.66
CA GLU A 62 15.35 0.30 8.14
C GLU A 62 14.93 -0.80 7.17
N PRO A 63 15.64 -0.98 6.04
CA PRO A 63 15.25 -1.92 5.01
C PRO A 63 15.04 -3.35 5.52
N LEU A 64 13.88 -3.92 5.21
CA LEU A 64 13.56 -5.33 5.35
C LEU A 64 14.12 -6.11 4.15
N ALA A 65 14.62 -7.32 4.39
CA ALA A 65 14.98 -8.23 3.30
C ALA A 65 13.71 -8.94 2.82
N VAL A 66 13.30 -8.65 1.58
CA VAL A 66 12.18 -9.35 0.92
C VAL A 66 12.72 -10.66 0.35
N SER A 67 12.00 -11.76 0.58
CA SER A 67 12.34 -13.09 0.09
C SER A 67 12.27 -13.16 -1.44
N ASP A 68 13.28 -13.76 -2.06
CA ASP A 68 13.28 -14.02 -3.52
C ASP A 68 12.24 -15.08 -3.94
N THR A 69 11.71 -15.84 -2.97
CA THR A 69 10.70 -16.88 -3.21
C THR A 69 9.32 -16.42 -2.73
N LEU A 70 8.38 -16.34 -3.67
CA LEU A 70 6.97 -16.08 -3.38
C LEU A 70 6.31 -17.29 -2.71
N ASN A 71 5.73 -17.07 -1.53
CA ASN A 71 4.88 -18.05 -0.84
C ASN A 71 3.43 -17.52 -0.75
N LEU A 72 2.73 -17.55 -1.89
CA LEU A 72 1.39 -16.97 -2.04
C LEU A 72 0.36 -17.56 -1.07
N GLU A 73 0.42 -18.86 -0.79
CA GLU A 73 -0.56 -19.52 0.09
C GLU A 73 -0.40 -19.09 1.54
N ASN A 74 0.84 -19.01 2.04
CA ASN A 74 1.08 -18.49 3.38
C ASN A 74 0.80 -16.98 3.46
N PHE A 75 1.14 -16.22 2.41
CA PHE A 75 0.79 -14.79 2.34
C PHE A 75 -0.72 -14.55 2.51
N LYS A 76 -1.59 -15.30 1.81
CA LYS A 76 -3.05 -15.17 1.95
C LYS A 76 -3.53 -15.41 3.39
N ILE A 77 -2.90 -16.35 4.10
CA ILE A 77 -3.22 -16.61 5.52
C ILE A 77 -2.84 -15.40 6.38
N ARG A 78 -1.62 -14.85 6.19
CA ARG A 78 -1.14 -13.68 6.93
C ARG A 78 -1.96 -12.43 6.64
N LEU A 79 -2.29 -12.20 5.38
CA LEU A 79 -3.15 -11.10 4.94
C LEU A 79 -4.52 -11.14 5.59
N LYS A 80 -5.17 -12.31 5.59
CA LYS A 80 -6.48 -12.46 6.25
C LYS A 80 -6.41 -12.18 7.75
N LEU A 81 -5.33 -12.61 8.42
CA LEU A 81 -5.12 -12.30 9.83
C LEU A 81 -4.95 -10.79 10.06
N HIS A 82 -4.20 -10.10 9.19
CA HIS A 82 -4.02 -8.65 9.25
C HIS A 82 -5.34 -7.89 9.06
N GLN A 83 -6.13 -8.26 8.05
CA GLN A 83 -7.45 -7.67 7.78
C GLN A 83 -8.43 -7.84 8.94
N GLN A 84 -8.27 -8.89 9.74
CA GLN A 84 -9.04 -9.15 10.96
C GLN A 84 -8.50 -8.41 12.20
N GLY A 85 -7.46 -7.60 12.06
CA GLY A 85 -6.82 -6.85 13.15
C GLY A 85 -5.86 -7.68 14.01
N GLY A 86 -5.44 -8.87 13.54
CA GLY A 86 -4.55 -9.76 14.29
C GLY A 86 -3.08 -9.37 14.25
N THR A 87 -2.68 -8.45 13.38
CA THR A 87 -1.30 -7.94 13.26
C THR A 87 -1.28 -6.42 13.06
N ASP A 88 -0.24 -5.76 13.55
CA ASP A 88 0.01 -4.35 13.25
C ASP A 88 0.69 -4.18 11.87
N TYR A 89 0.81 -2.94 11.41
CA TYR A 89 1.36 -2.63 10.09
C TYR A 89 2.81 -3.11 9.89
N MET A 90 3.67 -2.97 10.91
CA MET A 90 5.07 -3.37 10.81
C MET A 90 5.22 -4.89 10.78
N THR A 91 4.42 -5.59 11.59
CA THR A 91 4.33 -7.05 11.60
C THR A 91 3.84 -7.56 10.25
N PHE A 92 2.81 -6.92 9.67
CA PHE A 92 2.34 -7.25 8.33
C PHE A 92 3.40 -7.02 7.26
N CYS A 93 4.16 -5.91 7.31
CA CYS A 93 5.26 -5.66 6.36
C CYS A 93 6.33 -6.76 6.44
N LYS A 94 6.72 -7.19 7.65
CA LYS A 94 7.67 -8.31 7.81
C LYS A 94 7.13 -9.61 7.22
N GLU A 95 5.86 -9.90 7.46
CA GLU A 95 5.20 -11.09 6.90
C GLU A 95 5.10 -11.02 5.38
N CYS A 96 4.83 -9.85 4.80
CA CYS A 96 4.92 -9.64 3.36
C CYS A 96 6.34 -9.96 2.84
N ALA A 97 7.36 -9.38 3.47
CA ALA A 97 8.76 -9.58 3.09
C ALA A 97 9.16 -11.07 3.15
N GLU A 98 8.82 -11.76 4.24
CA GLU A 98 9.08 -13.20 4.42
C GLU A 98 8.40 -14.08 3.36
N ASN A 99 7.28 -13.62 2.79
CA ASN A 99 6.53 -14.34 1.76
C ASN A 99 6.80 -13.86 0.33
N GLY A 100 7.79 -12.99 0.13
CA GLY A 100 8.21 -12.51 -1.20
C GLY A 100 7.29 -11.47 -1.82
N ILE A 101 6.53 -10.75 -0.99
CA ILE A 101 5.71 -9.62 -1.40
C ILE A 101 6.55 -8.34 -1.28
N GLU A 102 6.81 -7.70 -2.40
CA GLU A 102 7.58 -6.45 -2.47
C GLU A 102 6.72 -5.25 -2.07
N GLY A 103 5.42 -5.31 -2.37
CA GLY A 103 4.52 -4.20 -2.10
C GLY A 103 3.11 -4.43 -2.59
N TRP A 104 2.34 -3.34 -2.60
CA TRP A 104 1.01 -3.33 -3.16
C TRP A 104 0.66 -2.01 -3.84
N THR A 105 -0.16 -2.10 -4.88
CA THR A 105 -0.74 -1.00 -5.62
C THR A 105 -2.19 -0.82 -5.22
N MET A 106 -2.55 0.38 -4.76
CA MET A 106 -3.93 0.77 -4.48
C MET A 106 -4.44 1.63 -5.62
N ASP A 107 -5.35 1.07 -6.43
CA ASP A 107 -6.02 1.79 -7.51
C ASP A 107 -7.29 2.47 -6.96
N LEU A 108 -7.33 3.81 -7.02
CA LEU A 108 -8.43 4.58 -6.45
C LEU A 108 -9.61 4.73 -7.40
N GLN A 109 -9.46 4.33 -8.66
CA GLN A 109 -10.53 4.28 -9.65
C GLN A 109 -11.24 2.93 -9.61
N ALA A 110 -10.49 1.83 -9.69
CA ALA A 110 -11.01 0.48 -9.61
C ALA A 110 -11.33 0.05 -8.16
N MET A 111 -10.82 0.79 -7.16
CA MET A 111 -10.93 0.47 -5.74
C MET A 111 -10.36 -0.92 -5.42
N THR A 112 -9.19 -1.23 -5.97
CA THR A 112 -8.50 -2.51 -5.78
C THR A 112 -7.20 -2.32 -5.04
N CYS A 113 -6.80 -3.35 -4.30
CA CYS A 113 -5.46 -3.53 -3.75
C CYS A 113 -4.82 -4.70 -4.49
N THR A 114 -3.73 -4.46 -5.20
CA THR A 114 -2.99 -5.49 -5.93
C THR A 114 -1.60 -5.65 -5.34
N TYR A 115 -1.31 -6.80 -4.74
CA TYR A 115 0.01 -7.14 -4.22
C TYR A 115 0.90 -7.61 -5.36
N PHE A 116 2.20 -7.27 -5.29
CA PHE A 116 3.19 -7.62 -6.30
C PHE A 116 4.49 -8.15 -5.68
N ASP A 117 5.23 -8.95 -6.45
CA ASP A 117 6.54 -9.48 -6.08
C ASP A 117 7.70 -8.58 -6.53
N GLN A 118 8.95 -8.98 -6.26
CA GLN A 118 10.15 -8.23 -6.65
C GLN A 118 10.34 -8.08 -8.17
N ASN A 119 9.67 -8.91 -8.99
CA ASN A 119 9.69 -8.80 -10.44
C ASN A 119 8.58 -7.86 -10.95
N GLU A 120 7.91 -7.12 -10.04
CA GLU A 120 6.77 -6.26 -10.35
C GLU A 120 5.61 -7.05 -10.98
N SER A 121 5.50 -8.34 -10.66
CA SER A 121 4.41 -9.20 -11.13
C SER A 121 3.27 -9.20 -10.11
N ASP A 122 2.05 -8.97 -10.58
CA ASP A 122 0.84 -9.04 -9.75
C ASP A 122 0.61 -10.47 -9.24
N VAL A 123 0.47 -10.62 -7.92
CA VAL A 123 0.31 -11.94 -7.27
C VAL A 123 -1.09 -12.15 -6.69
N LEU A 124 -1.77 -11.08 -6.27
CA LEU A 124 -3.11 -11.13 -5.68
C LEU A 124 -3.77 -9.77 -5.80
N THR A 125 -5.02 -9.74 -6.28
CA THR A 125 -5.86 -8.54 -6.28
C THR A 125 -7.09 -8.74 -5.42
N GLU A 126 -7.37 -7.77 -4.56
CA GLU A 126 -8.56 -7.73 -3.71
C GLU A 126 -9.40 -6.48 -4.01
N GLN A 127 -10.72 -6.61 -3.90
CA GLN A 127 -11.60 -5.45 -3.92
C GLN A 127 -11.58 -4.78 -2.55
N VAL A 128 -11.33 -3.48 -2.53
CA VAL A 128 -11.38 -2.67 -1.31
C VAL A 128 -12.82 -2.19 -1.14
N PRO A 129 -13.46 -2.42 0.03
CA PRO A 129 -14.77 -1.87 0.31
C PRO A 129 -14.75 -0.34 0.21
N GLY A 130 -15.71 0.21 -0.54
CA GLY A 130 -15.89 1.66 -0.72
C GLY A 130 -16.65 2.32 0.42
#